data_AF-A0AAX2T7I5-F1
#
_entry.id   AF-A0AAX2T7I5-F1
#
_cell.length_a   1.000
_cell.length_b   1.000
_cell.length_c   1.000
_cell.angle_alpha   90.00
_cell.angle_beta   90.00
_cell.angle_gamma   90.00
#
_symmetry.space_group_name_H-M   'P 1'
#
loop_
_entity.id
_entity.type
_entity.pdbx_description
1 polymer ?
#
loop_
_entity_poly.entity_id
_entity_poly.type
_entity_poly.pdbx_seq_one_letter_code
_entity_poly.pdbx_strand_id
1 'polypeptide(L)'
;MGKGGGKAHTPVEAKDNLKSTQMMSVIDAIGEGPIEGPVKGLQSILVNKTPLTDTDGNPVIHGVTAVWRAGEQEQTPPEGFESSGSETALGVEVTKAKPVTRTITSANIDRLRVTFGVQSLVQTTSKGDRNPSSVRLLIQLQRNGNWVTEKDVTINGKTTSQFLASVILGNLPPRPFNIRMVRETADSTSDQLQNKTLWSSYTEIIDVKQCYPNTAIVGLQVDAEQFGGQQMTVNYHIRGRIIQVPSNYDPEKRTYSGIWDGSLKPAYSNNPAWCLWDMLTHPRYGMGKRLGAADVDKWALYAIAQYCDQTVPDGFGGTEPRMTFNAYLSQQRKAWDVLSDFCSAMRCMPVWNGQTLTFVQDRPSDVVWPYTN
;
A
#
# COMPACT_ATOMS: atom_id res chain seq x y z
N MET A 1 -47.52 60.51 6.79
CA MET A 1 -47.53 59.21 7.50
C MET A 1 -46.32 58.40 7.06
N GLY A 2 -45.19 58.52 7.76
CA GLY A 2 -43.99 57.72 7.49
C GLY A 2 -44.12 56.36 8.15
N LYS A 3 -44.32 55.30 7.36
CA LYS A 3 -44.40 53.92 7.85
C LYS A 3 -43.02 53.48 8.36
N GLY A 4 -43.02 52.89 9.56
CA GLY A 4 -41.84 52.57 10.35
C GLY A 4 -40.82 51.67 9.66
N GLY A 5 -39.55 52.00 9.90
CA GLY A 5 -38.42 51.15 9.55
C GLY A 5 -38.44 49.86 10.37
N GLY A 6 -38.73 48.75 9.69
CA GLY A 6 -38.45 47.43 10.23
C GLY A 6 -36.94 47.27 10.38
N LYS A 7 -36.49 46.75 11.53
CA LYS A 7 -35.08 46.40 11.75
C LYS A 7 -34.57 45.55 10.58
N ALA A 8 -33.50 46.00 9.94
CA ALA A 8 -32.82 45.22 8.90
C ALA A 8 -32.32 43.90 9.50
N HIS A 9 -32.76 42.78 8.91
CA HIS A 9 -32.30 41.44 9.31
C HIS A 9 -30.90 41.20 8.76
N THR A 10 -29.96 40.80 9.63
CA THR A 10 -28.64 40.36 9.20
C THR A 10 -28.69 38.84 8.97
N PRO A 11 -28.42 38.35 7.75
CA PRO A 11 -28.42 36.92 7.46
C PRO A 11 -27.47 36.13 8.37
N VAL A 12 -27.92 34.96 8.83
CA VAL A 12 -27.14 34.05 9.67
C VAL A 12 -26.74 32.82 8.88
N GLU A 13 -25.47 32.44 8.95
CA GLU A 13 -24.95 31.22 8.36
C GLU A 13 -24.67 30.16 9.44
N ALA A 14 -25.40 29.04 9.39
CA ALA A 14 -25.06 27.88 10.20
C ALA A 14 -23.70 27.29 9.77
N LYS A 15 -22.94 26.74 10.72
CA LYS A 15 -21.67 26.07 10.42
C LYS A 15 -21.91 24.76 9.67
N ASP A 16 -21.00 24.42 8.76
CA ASP A 16 -20.99 23.10 8.13
C ASP A 16 -20.65 22.04 9.20
N ASN A 17 -21.43 20.95 9.25
CA ASN A 17 -21.33 19.95 10.32
C ASN A 17 -21.40 18.50 9.82
N LEU A 18 -21.47 18.29 8.51
CA LEU A 18 -21.38 16.97 7.89
C LEU A 18 -19.92 16.64 7.58
N LYS A 19 -19.43 15.50 8.10
CA LYS A 19 -18.06 15.01 7.90
C LYS A 19 -18.05 13.63 7.27
N SER A 20 -17.37 13.48 6.14
CA SER A 20 -17.26 12.19 5.44
C SER A 20 -16.50 11.18 6.30
N THR A 21 -17.12 10.04 6.60
CA THR A 21 -16.49 8.92 7.31
C THR A 21 -16.28 7.78 6.30
N GLN A 22 -15.16 7.81 5.59
CA GLN A 22 -14.80 6.76 4.64
C GLN A 22 -13.49 6.12 5.09
N MET A 23 -13.45 4.79 5.12
CA MET A 23 -12.22 4.06 5.41
C MET A 23 -11.59 3.60 4.09
N MET A 24 -10.35 4.02 3.85
CA MET A 24 -9.49 3.46 2.82
C MET A 24 -8.74 2.27 3.40
N SER A 25 -8.67 1.17 2.64
CA SER A 25 -7.93 -0.04 3.02
C SER A 25 -7.10 -0.47 1.82
N VAL A 26 -5.78 -0.50 1.95
CA VAL A 26 -4.83 -0.85 0.89
C VAL A 26 -3.86 -1.90 1.38
N ILE A 27 -3.51 -2.85 0.51
CA ILE A 27 -2.38 -3.75 0.71
C ILE A 27 -1.34 -3.40 -0.35
N ASP A 28 -0.16 -2.97 0.09
CA ASP A 28 0.99 -2.74 -0.77
C ASP A 28 1.90 -3.97 -0.76
N ALA A 29 2.25 -4.45 -1.96
CA ALA A 29 3.28 -5.47 -2.13
C ALA A 29 4.65 -4.81 -2.08
N ILE A 30 5.40 -5.07 -1.01
CA ILE A 30 6.75 -4.51 -0.81
C ILE A 30 7.77 -5.23 -1.68
N GLY A 31 7.63 -6.55 -1.82
CA GLY A 31 8.49 -7.35 -2.66
C GLY A 31 8.51 -8.82 -2.28
N GLU A 32 9.52 -9.51 -2.80
CA GLU A 32 9.80 -10.91 -2.48
C GLU A 32 10.22 -11.07 -1.02
N GLY A 33 9.60 -12.01 -0.30
CA GLY A 33 9.96 -12.37 1.07
C GLY A 33 10.62 -13.75 1.20
N PRO A 34 11.20 -14.08 2.37
CA PRO A 34 11.11 -13.31 3.60
C PRO A 34 12.05 -12.09 3.59
N ILE A 35 11.56 -10.96 4.08
CA ILE A 35 12.35 -9.75 4.34
C ILE A 35 12.56 -9.58 5.84
N GLU A 36 13.61 -8.86 6.22
CA GLU A 36 13.86 -8.48 7.62
C GLU A 36 12.80 -7.48 8.12
N GLY A 37 12.30 -6.63 7.22
CA GLY A 37 11.14 -5.78 7.50
C GLY A 37 11.48 -4.36 7.90
N PRO A 38 10.51 -3.62 8.49
CA PRO A 38 10.67 -2.21 8.82
C PRO A 38 11.80 -1.96 9.83
N VAL A 39 12.72 -1.04 9.52
CA VAL A 39 13.97 -0.82 10.27
C VAL A 39 13.72 -0.49 11.75
N LYS A 40 12.64 0.25 12.03
CA LYS A 40 12.20 0.65 13.38
C LYS A 40 10.73 0.28 13.60
N GLY A 41 10.30 -0.89 13.13
CA GLY A 41 8.90 -1.28 13.20
C GLY A 41 7.97 -0.29 12.50
N LEU A 42 6.79 -0.04 13.08
CA LEU A 42 5.76 0.81 12.46
C LEU A 42 6.18 2.29 12.30
N GLN A 43 7.17 2.77 13.07
CA GLN A 43 7.74 4.12 12.88
C GLN A 43 8.36 4.28 11.49
N SER A 44 8.81 3.18 10.88
CA SER A 44 9.40 3.18 9.53
C SER A 44 8.36 3.16 8.40
N ILE A 45 7.08 3.18 8.74
CA ILE A 45 5.98 3.40 7.80
C ILE A 45 5.55 4.86 8.01
N LEU A 46 5.63 5.65 6.94
CA LEU A 46 5.31 7.07 6.98
C LEU A 46 4.14 7.35 6.06
N VAL A 47 3.11 8.02 6.59
CA VAL A 47 2.00 8.54 5.80
C VAL A 47 2.19 10.04 5.68
N ASN A 48 2.27 10.56 4.46
CA ASN A 48 2.59 11.96 4.16
C ASN A 48 3.86 12.43 4.90
N LYS A 49 4.91 11.60 4.90
CA LYS A 49 6.19 11.81 5.60
C LYS A 49 6.09 11.89 7.14
N THR A 50 4.94 11.55 7.72
CA THR A 50 4.76 11.46 9.17
C THR A 50 4.81 9.99 9.59
N PRO A 51 5.69 9.60 10.52
CA PRO A 51 5.71 8.24 11.06
C PRO A 51 4.37 7.82 11.65
N LEU A 52 3.99 6.55 11.52
CA LEU A 52 2.76 6.05 12.15
C LEU A 52 2.83 6.03 13.68
N THR A 53 4.01 5.79 14.22
CA THR A 53 4.25 5.71 15.67
C THR A 53 5.48 6.51 16.07
N ASP A 54 5.50 6.97 17.32
CA ASP A 54 6.66 7.61 17.93
C ASP A 54 7.72 6.56 18.33
N THR A 55 8.78 6.98 19.02
CA THR A 55 9.84 6.06 19.49
C THR A 55 9.37 5.11 20.59
N ASP A 56 8.29 5.45 21.28
CA ASP A 56 7.73 4.66 22.39
C ASP A 56 6.61 3.72 21.91
N GLY A 57 6.29 3.77 20.61
CA GLY A 57 5.27 2.93 19.97
C GLY A 57 3.86 3.51 20.03
N ASN A 58 3.68 4.76 20.50
CA ASN A 58 2.36 5.39 20.54
C ASN A 58 1.95 5.85 19.13
N PRO A 59 0.66 5.72 18.76
CA PRO A 59 0.16 6.22 17.48
C PRO A 59 0.34 7.74 17.37
N VAL A 60 1.02 8.19 16.32
CA VAL A 60 1.18 9.61 15.99
C VAL A 60 0.02 10.09 15.11
N ILE A 61 -0.51 9.19 14.28
CA ILE A 61 -1.65 9.45 13.39
C ILE A 61 -2.85 8.65 13.89
N HIS A 62 -3.88 9.35 14.35
CA HIS A 62 -5.12 8.72 14.80
C HIS A 62 -5.92 8.17 13.60
N GLY A 63 -6.59 7.03 13.79
CA GLY A 63 -7.40 6.42 12.73
C GLY A 63 -6.60 5.76 11.62
N VAL A 64 -5.30 5.53 11.83
CA VAL A 64 -4.47 4.71 10.94
C VAL A 64 -4.09 3.41 11.62
N THR A 65 -4.40 2.29 10.97
CA THR A 65 -3.97 0.96 11.38
C THR A 65 -3.06 0.39 10.31
N ALA A 66 -1.90 -0.12 10.71
CA ALA A 66 -0.98 -0.78 9.80
C ALA A 66 -0.63 -2.19 10.28
N VAL A 67 -0.58 -3.12 9.34
CA VAL A 67 -0.07 -4.47 9.57
C VAL A 67 0.99 -4.76 8.52
N TRP A 68 2.05 -5.44 8.89
CA TRP A 68 3.04 -5.90 7.92
C TRP A 68 3.26 -7.40 8.06
N ARG A 69 3.83 -7.96 7.01
CA ARG A 69 4.10 -9.37 6.85
C ARG A 69 5.42 -9.51 6.11
N ALA A 70 6.32 -10.33 6.65
CA ALA A 70 7.67 -10.51 6.11
C ALA A 70 7.70 -11.22 4.75
N GLY A 71 6.61 -11.89 4.36
CA GLY A 71 6.55 -12.75 3.20
C GLY A 71 7.23 -14.08 3.48
N GLU A 72 6.93 -14.73 4.60
CA GLU A 72 7.31 -16.12 4.81
C GLU A 72 6.46 -17.06 3.94
N GLN A 73 6.95 -18.28 3.71
CA GLN A 73 6.20 -19.33 2.98
C GLN A 73 4.93 -19.70 3.76
N GLU A 74 5.07 -19.92 5.07
CA GLU A 74 3.96 -20.10 5.99
C GLU A 74 3.70 -18.76 6.68
N GLN A 75 2.66 -18.06 6.24
CA GLN A 75 2.37 -16.73 6.76
C GLN A 75 0.87 -16.55 6.98
N THR A 76 0.52 -15.94 8.11
CA THR A 76 -0.87 -15.66 8.44
C THR A 76 -1.43 -14.52 7.58
N PRO A 77 -2.73 -14.55 7.23
CA PRO A 77 -3.39 -13.43 6.57
C PRO A 77 -3.19 -12.12 7.35
N PRO A 78 -3.09 -10.98 6.66
CA PRO A 78 -3.07 -9.67 7.31
C PRO A 78 -4.42 -9.40 8.01
N GLU A 79 -4.38 -9.27 9.34
CA GLU A 79 -5.57 -9.02 10.15
C GLU A 79 -6.18 -7.66 9.80
N GLY A 80 -7.50 -7.61 9.66
CA GLY A 80 -8.23 -6.41 9.20
C GLY A 80 -8.27 -6.24 7.67
N PHE A 81 -7.46 -6.97 6.90
CA PHE A 81 -7.43 -6.93 5.43
C PHE A 81 -7.99 -8.22 4.82
N GLU A 82 -9.00 -8.78 5.46
CA GLU A 82 -9.62 -10.06 5.06
C GLU A 82 -10.60 -9.89 3.91
N SER A 83 -10.50 -8.79 3.14
CA SER A 83 -11.46 -8.49 2.09
C SER A 83 -10.81 -7.80 0.89
N SER A 84 -11.03 -8.33 -0.31
CA SER A 84 -10.65 -7.70 -1.57
C SER A 84 -11.85 -6.97 -2.16
N GLY A 85 -11.66 -5.71 -2.58
CA GLY A 85 -12.73 -4.87 -3.12
C GLY A 85 -12.50 -4.49 -4.58
N SER A 86 -13.52 -4.61 -5.43
CA SER A 86 -13.55 -4.02 -6.78
C SER A 86 -14.59 -2.92 -6.83
N GLU A 87 -14.15 -1.67 -7.05
CA GLU A 87 -15.04 -0.51 -7.08
C GLU A 87 -15.54 -0.20 -8.51
N THR A 88 -16.86 0.00 -8.63
CA THR A 88 -17.49 0.53 -9.84
C THR A 88 -17.98 1.96 -9.57
N ALA A 89 -17.34 2.92 -10.23
CA ALA A 89 -17.77 4.32 -10.21
C ALA A 89 -19.08 4.50 -11.00
N LEU A 90 -20.02 5.23 -10.42
CA LEU A 90 -21.31 5.56 -11.03
C LEU A 90 -21.46 7.06 -11.26
N GLY A 91 -21.31 7.86 -10.21
CA GLY A 91 -21.49 9.31 -10.26
C GLY A 91 -22.89 9.77 -10.70
N VAL A 92 -23.93 8.96 -10.45
CA VAL A 92 -25.29 9.22 -10.96
C VAL A 92 -26.14 9.93 -9.91
N GLU A 93 -26.89 10.94 -10.35
CA GLU A 93 -27.88 11.61 -9.51
C GLU A 93 -29.07 10.69 -9.22
N VAL A 94 -29.50 10.67 -7.96
CA VAL A 94 -30.69 9.93 -7.53
C VAL A 94 -31.80 10.94 -7.25
N THR A 95 -32.85 10.94 -8.07
CA THR A 95 -34.03 11.80 -7.88
C THR A 95 -35.18 11.01 -7.28
N LYS A 96 -36.16 11.69 -6.67
CA LYS A 96 -37.32 11.04 -6.06
C LYS A 96 -38.15 10.25 -7.09
N ALA A 97 -38.29 10.79 -8.30
CA ALA A 97 -39.09 10.17 -9.35
C ALA A 97 -38.42 8.95 -10.00
N LYS A 98 -37.09 8.88 -9.99
CA LYS A 98 -36.32 7.84 -10.71
C LYS A 98 -35.30 7.17 -9.78
N PRO A 99 -35.68 6.07 -9.13
CA PRO A 99 -34.71 5.20 -8.46
C PRO A 99 -33.63 4.73 -9.42
N VAL A 100 -32.38 4.71 -8.97
CA VAL A 100 -31.25 4.22 -9.76
C VAL A 100 -31.06 2.74 -9.42
N THR A 101 -31.08 1.87 -10.41
CA THR A 101 -30.91 0.40 -10.24
C THR A 101 -29.63 -0.10 -10.92
N ARG A 102 -28.94 -1.05 -10.30
CA ARG A 102 -27.79 -1.77 -10.86
C ARG A 102 -27.94 -3.27 -10.63
N THR A 103 -27.43 -4.05 -11.56
CA THR A 103 -27.40 -5.51 -11.48
C THR A 103 -26.01 -5.94 -11.06
N ILE A 104 -25.94 -6.79 -10.04
CA ILE A 104 -24.70 -7.38 -9.54
C ILE A 104 -24.62 -8.81 -10.06
N THR A 105 -23.56 -9.12 -10.80
CA THR A 105 -23.36 -10.40 -11.50
C THR A 105 -22.19 -11.20 -10.95
N SER A 106 -21.26 -10.56 -10.24
CA SER A 106 -20.06 -11.20 -9.70
C SER A 106 -20.39 -12.35 -8.76
N ALA A 107 -19.94 -13.56 -9.11
CA ALA A 107 -20.34 -14.80 -8.44
C ALA A 107 -19.81 -14.89 -6.99
N ASN A 108 -18.61 -14.36 -6.75
CA ASN A 108 -17.85 -14.62 -5.52
C ASN A 108 -17.84 -13.45 -4.54
N ILE A 109 -18.83 -12.57 -4.53
CA ILE A 109 -18.85 -11.43 -3.59
C ILE A 109 -19.51 -11.83 -2.27
N ASP A 110 -19.00 -11.36 -1.13
CA ASP A 110 -19.58 -11.63 0.19
C ASP A 110 -20.37 -10.41 0.71
N ARG A 111 -19.86 -9.21 0.42
CA ARG A 111 -20.44 -7.94 0.87
C ARG A 111 -20.45 -6.91 -0.26
N LEU A 112 -21.33 -5.92 -0.14
CA LEU A 112 -21.38 -4.77 -1.04
C LEU A 112 -21.24 -3.49 -0.22
N ARG A 113 -20.24 -2.66 -0.50
CA ARG A 113 -20.17 -1.30 0.04
C ARG A 113 -20.82 -0.34 -0.95
N VAL A 114 -21.76 0.46 -0.50
CA VAL A 114 -22.47 1.44 -1.33
C VAL A 114 -22.07 2.83 -0.86
N THR A 115 -21.50 3.63 -1.75
CA THR A 115 -21.05 5.00 -1.47
C THR A 115 -21.99 6.00 -2.12
N PHE A 116 -22.55 6.89 -1.32
CA PHE A 116 -23.59 7.85 -1.73
C PHE A 116 -23.45 9.14 -0.94
N GLY A 117 -24.19 10.18 -1.34
CA GLY A 117 -24.07 11.46 -0.67
C GLY A 117 -24.84 12.58 -1.33
N VAL A 118 -24.40 13.81 -1.05
CA VAL A 118 -24.97 15.05 -1.56
C VAL A 118 -23.86 15.95 -2.10
N GLN A 119 -24.13 16.71 -3.16
CA GLN A 119 -23.17 17.70 -3.67
C GLN A 119 -23.09 18.93 -2.75
N SER A 120 -24.23 19.31 -2.19
CA SER A 120 -24.37 20.27 -1.09
C SER A 120 -25.70 19.99 -0.37
N LEU A 121 -25.78 20.39 0.89
CA LEU A 121 -27.00 20.29 1.69
C LEU A 121 -27.19 21.59 2.48
N VAL A 122 -28.04 22.47 1.98
CA VAL A 122 -28.31 23.76 2.62
C VAL A 122 -29.68 24.28 2.19
N GLN A 123 -30.36 24.92 3.12
CA GLN A 123 -31.59 25.66 2.86
C GLN A 123 -31.37 27.14 3.15
N THR A 124 -31.53 27.99 2.13
CA THR A 124 -31.46 29.45 2.21
C THR A 124 -32.86 30.02 2.37
N THR A 125 -33.13 30.77 3.44
CA THR A 125 -34.41 31.44 3.63
C THR A 125 -34.53 32.66 2.72
N SER A 126 -35.76 33.19 2.56
CA SER A 126 -35.99 34.45 1.84
C SER A 126 -35.28 35.67 2.46
N LYS A 127 -34.81 35.55 3.71
CA LYS A 127 -34.01 36.56 4.41
C LYS A 127 -32.50 36.32 4.31
N GLY A 128 -32.07 35.32 3.53
CA GLY A 128 -30.66 34.97 3.31
C GLY A 128 -30.05 34.04 4.36
N ASP A 129 -30.81 33.56 5.34
CA ASP A 129 -30.26 32.65 6.37
C ASP A 129 -29.96 31.28 5.77
N ARG A 130 -28.79 30.72 6.04
CA ARG A 130 -28.36 29.40 5.54
C ARG A 130 -28.46 28.36 6.64
N ASN A 131 -29.47 27.50 6.54
CA ASN A 131 -29.83 26.50 7.54
C ASN A 131 -29.48 25.07 7.10
N PRO A 132 -29.30 24.15 8.06
CA PRO A 132 -29.23 22.71 7.79
C PRO A 132 -30.49 22.19 7.08
N SER A 133 -30.33 21.11 6.32
CA SER A 133 -31.44 20.37 5.73
C SER A 133 -31.21 18.87 5.89
N SER A 134 -32.13 18.05 5.38
CA SER A 134 -31.99 16.59 5.42
C SER A 134 -32.48 15.92 4.15
N VAL A 135 -31.88 14.78 3.82
CA VAL A 135 -32.33 13.88 2.76
C VAL A 135 -32.34 12.45 3.26
N ARG A 136 -33.42 11.72 2.97
CA ARG A 136 -33.58 10.31 3.27
C ARG A 136 -33.45 9.47 2.01
N LEU A 137 -32.58 8.47 2.08
CA LEU A 137 -32.24 7.52 1.03
C LEU A 137 -32.49 6.10 1.53
N LEU A 138 -33.09 5.27 0.70
CA LEU A 138 -33.27 3.84 0.94
C LEU A 138 -32.38 3.06 -0.02
N ILE A 139 -31.66 2.08 0.50
CA ILE A 139 -30.87 1.14 -0.29
C ILE A 139 -31.57 -0.20 -0.21
N GLN A 140 -31.99 -0.71 -1.39
CA GLN A 140 -32.85 -1.87 -1.48
C GLN A 140 -32.21 -2.94 -2.35
N LEU A 141 -32.37 -4.20 -1.94
CA LEU A 141 -32.00 -5.37 -2.73
C LEU A 141 -33.26 -6.06 -3.24
N GLN A 142 -33.19 -6.59 -4.47
CA GLN A 142 -34.25 -7.42 -5.01
C GLN A 142 -34.11 -8.85 -4.47
N ARG A 143 -35.14 -9.33 -3.77
CA ARG A 143 -35.25 -10.69 -3.25
C ARG A 143 -36.54 -11.31 -3.73
N ASN A 144 -36.46 -12.45 -4.41
CA ASN A 144 -37.62 -13.19 -4.94
C ASN A 144 -38.57 -12.29 -5.74
N GLY A 145 -38.02 -11.39 -6.57
CA GLY A 145 -38.79 -10.43 -7.38
C GLY A 145 -39.22 -9.15 -6.65
N ASN A 146 -39.20 -9.11 -5.31
CA ASN A 146 -39.62 -7.97 -4.51
C ASN A 146 -38.44 -7.10 -4.05
N TRP A 147 -38.68 -5.80 -3.87
CA TRP A 147 -37.69 -4.88 -3.32
C TRP A 147 -37.74 -4.87 -1.79
N VAL A 148 -36.62 -5.14 -1.15
CA VAL A 148 -36.47 -5.15 0.31
C VAL A 148 -35.47 -4.06 0.71
N THR A 149 -35.85 -3.18 1.63
CA THR A 149 -34.95 -2.17 2.19
C THR A 149 -33.95 -2.82 3.12
N GLU A 150 -32.68 -2.76 2.76
CA GLU A 150 -31.56 -3.25 3.59
C GLU A 150 -31.00 -2.13 4.48
N LYS A 151 -31.01 -0.90 3.99
CA LYS A 151 -30.57 0.29 4.74
C LYS A 151 -31.50 1.47 4.48
N ASP A 152 -31.81 2.18 5.55
CA ASP A 152 -32.55 3.42 5.57
C ASP A 152 -31.66 4.49 6.18
N VAL A 153 -31.25 5.45 5.36
CA VAL A 153 -30.21 6.43 5.71
C VAL A 153 -30.79 7.83 5.61
N THR A 154 -30.60 8.61 6.66
CA THR A 154 -30.91 10.05 6.66
C THR A 154 -29.62 10.84 6.80
N ILE A 155 -29.29 11.63 5.78
CA ILE A 155 -28.22 12.62 5.84
C ILE A 155 -28.86 13.90 6.41
N ASN A 156 -28.39 14.38 7.56
CA ASN A 156 -28.93 15.56 8.24
C ASN A 156 -27.79 16.51 8.61
N GLY A 157 -27.86 17.76 8.15
CA GLY A 157 -26.88 18.78 8.48
C GLY A 157 -26.78 19.86 7.43
N LYS A 158 -25.73 20.67 7.53
CA LYS A 158 -25.35 21.66 6.52
C LYS A 158 -23.98 21.28 5.94
N THR A 159 -23.88 21.31 4.63
CA THR A 159 -22.60 21.29 3.92
C THR A 159 -22.70 22.12 2.65
N THR A 160 -21.66 22.90 2.37
CA THR A 160 -21.53 23.68 1.14
C THR A 160 -20.68 22.99 0.08
N SER A 161 -19.97 21.92 0.47
CA SER A 161 -19.19 21.04 -0.40
C SER A 161 -19.79 19.63 -0.46
N GLN A 162 -19.28 18.81 -1.37
CA GLN A 162 -19.70 17.42 -1.50
C GLN A 162 -19.47 16.67 -0.18
N PHE A 163 -20.49 15.93 0.24
CA PHE A 163 -20.45 15.00 1.37
C PHE A 163 -20.75 13.60 0.86
N LEU A 164 -19.91 12.64 1.22
CA LEU A 164 -20.10 11.23 0.94
C LEU A 164 -20.20 10.43 2.25
N ALA A 165 -21.01 9.39 2.23
CA ALA A 165 -21.10 8.36 3.23
C ALA A 165 -21.08 7.00 2.54
N SER A 166 -20.78 5.94 3.29
CA SER A 166 -20.89 4.58 2.78
C SER A 166 -21.54 3.66 3.78
N VAL A 167 -22.22 2.64 3.28
CA VAL A 167 -22.76 1.56 4.11
C VAL A 167 -22.41 0.21 3.51
N ILE A 168 -22.24 -0.79 4.37
CA ILE A 168 -21.98 -2.17 3.97
C ILE A 168 -23.30 -2.95 4.03
N LEU A 169 -23.61 -3.63 2.93
CA LEU A 169 -24.67 -4.62 2.81
C LEU A 169 -24.05 -6.02 2.88
N GLY A 170 -24.55 -6.84 3.80
CA GLY A 170 -24.24 -8.27 3.85
C GLY A 170 -25.43 -9.11 3.41
N ASN A 171 -25.35 -10.43 3.62
CA ASN A 171 -26.42 -11.40 3.32
C ASN A 171 -26.99 -11.23 1.90
N LEU A 172 -26.11 -11.16 0.91
CA LEU A 172 -26.48 -10.84 -0.46
C LEU A 172 -27.38 -11.94 -1.09
N PRO A 173 -28.38 -11.58 -1.92
CA PRO A 173 -29.21 -12.57 -2.61
C PRO A 173 -28.40 -13.48 -3.56
N PRO A 174 -28.99 -14.60 -4.02
CA PRO A 174 -28.41 -15.39 -5.10
C PRO A 174 -28.14 -14.52 -6.33
N ARG A 175 -27.00 -14.75 -6.99
CA ARG A 175 -26.59 -13.95 -8.14
C ARG A 175 -27.28 -14.50 -9.42
N PRO A 176 -27.58 -13.64 -10.41
CA PRO A 176 -27.50 -12.19 -10.33
C PRO A 176 -28.64 -11.61 -9.49
N PHE A 177 -28.39 -10.47 -8.82
CA PHE A 177 -29.43 -9.73 -8.11
C PHE A 177 -29.35 -8.24 -8.43
N ASN A 178 -30.47 -7.54 -8.25
CA ASN A 178 -30.53 -6.10 -8.45
C ASN A 178 -30.44 -5.36 -7.12
N ILE A 179 -29.72 -4.24 -7.13
CA ILE A 179 -29.68 -3.24 -6.07
C ILE A 179 -30.24 -1.93 -6.62
N ARG A 180 -30.97 -1.20 -5.80
CA ARG A 180 -31.37 0.17 -6.14
C ARG A 180 -31.23 1.13 -4.99
N MET A 181 -31.04 2.39 -5.33
CA MET A 181 -31.12 3.52 -4.41
C MET A 181 -32.39 4.31 -4.71
N VAL A 182 -33.20 4.52 -3.68
CA VAL A 182 -34.46 5.27 -3.73
C VAL A 182 -34.31 6.51 -2.88
N ARG A 183 -34.71 7.67 -3.40
CA ARG A 183 -34.80 8.90 -2.63
C ARG A 183 -36.24 9.12 -2.18
N GLU A 184 -36.45 9.28 -0.88
CA GLU A 184 -37.78 9.56 -0.30
C GLU A 184 -38.07 11.06 -0.20
N THR A 185 -37.05 11.86 0.12
CA THR A 185 -37.17 13.33 0.22
C THR A 185 -37.43 13.95 -1.14
N ALA A 186 -38.30 14.95 -1.21
CA ALA A 186 -38.59 15.67 -2.46
C ALA A 186 -37.31 16.29 -3.07
N ASP A 187 -37.22 16.27 -4.40
CA ASP A 187 -36.19 16.99 -5.14
C ASP A 187 -36.39 18.50 -4.95
N SER A 188 -35.30 19.28 -4.99
CA SER A 188 -35.44 20.73 -4.90
C SER A 188 -36.12 21.30 -6.14
N THR A 189 -37.04 22.23 -5.91
CA THR A 189 -37.72 23.02 -6.96
C THR A 189 -37.23 24.46 -7.03
N SER A 190 -36.24 24.84 -6.20
CA SER A 190 -35.72 26.21 -6.14
C SER A 190 -34.25 26.26 -5.73
N ASP A 191 -33.54 27.31 -6.11
CA ASP A 191 -32.13 27.51 -5.71
C ASP A 191 -31.96 27.74 -4.20
N GLN A 192 -33.06 28.04 -3.49
CA GLN A 192 -33.09 28.19 -2.04
C GLN A 192 -32.90 26.87 -1.29
N LEU A 193 -33.11 25.72 -1.94
CA LEU A 193 -32.84 24.42 -1.35
C LEU A 193 -31.83 23.68 -2.22
N GLN A 194 -30.66 23.41 -1.66
CA GLN A 194 -29.68 22.54 -2.29
C GLN A 194 -29.69 21.22 -1.55
N ASN A 195 -30.09 20.16 -2.24
CA ASN A 195 -30.19 18.81 -1.66
C ASN A 195 -29.95 17.73 -2.72
N LYS A 196 -29.11 18.03 -3.71
CA LYS A 196 -28.85 17.15 -4.85
C LYS A 196 -28.10 15.90 -4.37
N THR A 197 -28.74 14.74 -4.49
CA THR A 197 -28.21 13.45 -4.04
C THR A 197 -27.53 12.68 -5.15
N LEU A 198 -26.46 11.98 -4.81
CA LEU A 198 -25.71 11.16 -5.73
C LEU A 198 -25.46 9.75 -5.19
N TRP A 199 -25.50 8.78 -6.08
CA TRP A 199 -24.86 7.48 -5.88
C TRP A 199 -23.49 7.55 -6.54
N SER A 200 -22.44 7.62 -5.71
CA SER A 200 -21.06 7.79 -6.16
C SER A 200 -20.51 6.50 -6.76
N SER A 201 -20.57 5.41 -6.02
CA SER A 201 -20.00 4.11 -6.42
C SER A 201 -20.59 2.96 -5.62
N TYR A 202 -20.31 1.74 -6.05
CA TYR A 202 -20.42 0.55 -5.21
C TYR A 202 -19.15 -0.29 -5.33
N THR A 203 -18.75 -0.91 -4.23
CA THR A 203 -17.60 -1.80 -4.15
C THR A 203 -18.10 -3.21 -3.87
N GLU A 204 -17.76 -4.13 -4.76
CA GLU A 204 -17.94 -5.55 -4.59
C GLU A 204 -16.82 -6.10 -3.71
N ILE A 205 -17.16 -6.62 -2.54
CA ILE A 205 -16.19 -7.06 -1.52
C ILE A 205 -16.27 -8.57 -1.40
N ILE A 206 -15.12 -9.24 -1.55
CA ILE A 206 -14.94 -10.66 -1.29
C ILE A 206 -14.18 -10.80 0.02
N ASP A 207 -14.75 -11.50 0.99
CA ASP A 207 -14.14 -11.79 2.28
C ASP A 207 -13.23 -13.03 2.16
N VAL A 208 -12.05 -12.85 1.56
CA VAL A 208 -11.02 -13.89 1.53
C VAL A 208 -9.91 -13.55 2.49
N LYS A 209 -9.62 -14.48 3.40
CA LYS A 209 -8.35 -14.53 4.13
C LYS A 209 -7.25 -14.98 3.17
N GLN A 210 -6.71 -14.04 2.39
CA GLN A 210 -5.59 -14.34 1.52
C GLN A 210 -4.29 -14.33 2.32
N CYS A 211 -3.66 -15.49 2.40
CA CYS A 211 -2.23 -15.53 2.65
C CYS A 211 -1.52 -15.06 1.38
N TYR A 212 -0.43 -14.31 1.53
CA TYR A 212 0.48 -13.95 0.44
C TYR A 212 1.83 -14.64 0.66
N PRO A 213 1.95 -15.96 0.37
CA PRO A 213 3.18 -16.70 0.62
C PRO A 213 4.36 -16.12 -0.14
N ASN A 214 5.49 -15.95 0.54
CA ASN A 214 6.72 -15.41 -0.02
C ASN A 214 6.61 -13.98 -0.58
N THR A 215 5.54 -13.24 -0.25
CA THR A 215 5.40 -11.84 -0.65
C THR A 215 5.31 -11.01 0.62
N ALA A 216 6.28 -10.11 0.78
CA ALA A 216 6.26 -9.13 1.84
C ALA A 216 5.19 -8.08 1.52
N ILE A 217 4.31 -7.82 2.47
CA ILE A 217 3.21 -6.87 2.29
C ILE A 217 3.08 -5.93 3.48
N VAL A 218 2.55 -4.74 3.22
CA VAL A 218 2.06 -3.82 4.26
C VAL A 218 0.61 -3.48 3.96
N GLY A 219 -0.28 -3.80 4.90
CA GLY A 219 -1.66 -3.35 4.89
C GLY A 219 -1.80 -2.04 5.65
N LEU A 220 -2.43 -1.04 5.04
CA LEU A 220 -2.75 0.24 5.64
C LEU A 220 -4.27 0.51 5.60
N GLN A 221 -4.87 0.78 6.76
CA GLN A 221 -6.24 1.24 6.92
C GLN A 221 -6.23 2.65 7.44
N VAL A 222 -6.99 3.52 6.78
CA VAL A 222 -6.94 4.96 7.01
C VAL A 222 -8.34 5.55 7.01
N ASP A 223 -8.66 6.31 8.05
CA ASP A 223 -9.87 7.13 8.09
C ASP A 223 -9.72 8.39 7.24
N ALA A 224 -10.66 8.61 6.32
CA ALA A 224 -10.68 9.75 5.41
C ALA A 224 -10.81 11.09 6.14
N GLU A 225 -11.31 11.12 7.39
CA GLU A 225 -11.39 12.36 8.17
C GLU A 225 -10.00 13.01 8.36
N GLN A 226 -8.93 12.22 8.39
CA GLN A 226 -7.56 12.70 8.62
C GLN A 226 -6.96 13.45 7.42
N PHE A 227 -7.47 13.25 6.20
CA PHE A 227 -6.73 13.65 4.99
C PHE A 227 -7.42 14.72 4.14
N GLY A 228 -8.67 15.10 4.44
CA GLY A 228 -9.31 16.31 3.89
C GLY A 228 -9.30 16.42 2.35
N GLY A 229 -9.18 15.30 1.61
CA GLY A 229 -9.08 15.28 0.15
C GLY A 229 -7.67 15.40 -0.45
N GLN A 230 -6.59 15.42 0.36
CA GLN A 230 -5.22 15.35 -0.15
C GLN A 230 -4.84 13.93 -0.58
N GLN A 231 -4.06 13.81 -1.66
CA GLN A 231 -3.52 12.53 -2.11
C GLN A 231 -2.55 11.98 -1.07
N MET A 232 -2.87 10.80 -0.53
CA MET A 232 -2.06 10.12 0.47
C MET A 232 -0.80 9.54 -0.20
N THR A 233 0.37 9.88 0.34
CA THR A 233 1.64 9.21 0.01
C THR A 233 2.06 8.32 1.17
N VAL A 234 2.41 7.07 0.88
CA VAL A 234 2.97 6.15 1.87
C VAL A 234 4.43 5.88 1.53
N ASN A 235 5.31 5.98 2.52
CA ASN A 235 6.73 5.71 2.40
C ASN A 235 7.15 4.61 3.38
N TYR A 236 8.04 3.74 2.91
CA TYR A 236 8.50 2.58 3.66
C TYR A 236 10.02 2.62 3.82
N HIS A 237 10.51 2.56 5.06
CA HIS A 237 11.92 2.36 5.35
C HIS A 237 12.15 0.93 5.84
N ILE A 238 12.54 0.06 4.91
CA ILE A 238 12.52 -1.39 5.10
C ILE A 238 13.90 -1.98 4.79
N ARG A 239 14.32 -2.95 5.60
CA ARG A 239 15.39 -3.89 5.28
C ARG A 239 14.82 -4.98 4.37
N GLY A 240 15.51 -5.20 3.25
CA GLY A 240 15.10 -6.11 2.19
C GLY A 240 15.18 -7.59 2.56
N ARG A 241 15.34 -8.44 1.55
CA ARG A 241 15.33 -9.90 1.70
C ARG A 241 16.34 -10.44 2.70
N ILE A 242 15.93 -11.48 3.40
CA ILE A 242 16.80 -12.43 4.07
C ILE A 242 17.38 -13.35 2.99
N ILE A 243 18.70 -13.36 2.89
CA ILE A 243 19.46 -14.10 1.90
C ILE A 243 20.41 -15.10 2.59
N GLN A 244 20.99 -16.00 1.83
CA GLN A 244 22.00 -16.92 2.35
C GLN A 244 23.37 -16.25 2.38
N VAL A 245 23.96 -16.14 3.58
CA VAL A 245 25.29 -15.57 3.82
C VAL A 245 26.19 -16.59 4.53
N PRO A 246 27.53 -16.44 4.53
CA PRO A 246 28.42 -17.33 5.26
C PRO A 246 28.04 -17.46 6.73
N SER A 247 28.13 -18.69 7.24
CA SER A 247 27.87 -18.99 8.65
C SER A 247 28.73 -18.14 9.61
N ASN A 248 29.96 -17.84 9.21
CA ASN A 248 30.93 -17.06 9.97
C ASN A 248 30.83 -15.53 9.79
N TYR A 249 29.90 -15.04 8.95
CA TYR A 249 29.72 -13.62 8.68
C TYR A 249 28.69 -12.98 9.60
N ASP A 250 29.01 -11.83 10.17
CA ASP A 250 28.08 -10.93 10.87
C ASP A 250 27.73 -9.79 9.90
N PRO A 251 26.51 -9.77 9.32
CA PRO A 251 26.13 -8.78 8.32
C PRO A 251 25.89 -7.37 8.88
N GLU A 252 25.63 -7.25 10.18
CA GLU A 252 25.44 -5.94 10.82
C GLU A 252 26.79 -5.28 11.10
N LYS A 253 27.72 -6.03 11.67
CA LYS A 253 29.09 -5.55 11.95
C LYS A 253 30.02 -5.63 10.74
N ARG A 254 29.63 -6.38 9.71
CA ARG A 254 30.42 -6.69 8.52
C ARG A 254 31.74 -7.41 8.82
N THR A 255 31.72 -8.28 9.82
CA THR A 255 32.91 -9.01 10.29
C THR A 255 32.82 -10.50 10.02
N TYR A 256 33.97 -11.14 9.82
CA TYR A 256 34.08 -12.57 9.54
C TYR A 256 34.89 -13.25 10.66
N SER A 257 34.33 -14.28 11.29
CA SER A 257 34.91 -14.92 12.48
C SER A 257 35.47 -16.30 12.16
N GLY A 258 36.79 -16.47 12.21
CA GLY A 258 37.45 -17.74 11.91
C GLY A 258 37.38 -18.14 10.43
N ILE A 259 37.83 -19.35 10.13
CA ILE A 259 37.85 -19.90 8.77
C ILE A 259 36.44 -20.34 8.38
N TRP A 260 35.98 -19.90 7.22
CA TRP A 260 34.70 -20.34 6.68
C TRP A 260 34.78 -21.75 6.13
N ASP A 261 33.87 -22.62 6.54
CA ASP A 261 33.77 -24.02 6.10
C ASP A 261 32.89 -24.20 4.83
N GLY A 262 32.37 -23.11 4.29
CA GLY A 262 31.48 -23.13 3.13
C GLY A 262 29.99 -23.24 3.46
N SER A 263 29.61 -23.34 4.75
CA SER A 263 28.20 -23.39 5.18
C SER A 263 27.53 -22.02 5.15
N LEU A 264 26.23 -21.98 4.88
CA LEU A 264 25.45 -20.74 4.79
C LEU A 264 24.40 -20.68 5.91
N LYS A 265 24.01 -19.47 6.28
CA LYS A 265 22.91 -19.17 7.18
C LYS A 265 22.01 -18.07 6.59
N PRO A 266 20.70 -18.06 6.89
CA PRO A 266 19.82 -16.97 6.51
C PRO A 266 20.14 -15.71 7.33
N ALA A 267 20.34 -14.58 6.66
CA ALA A 267 20.38 -13.26 7.30
C ALA A 267 20.08 -12.15 6.28
N TYR A 268 19.61 -10.99 6.74
CA TYR A 268 19.62 -9.79 5.92
C TYR A 268 21.06 -9.31 5.69
N SER A 269 21.39 -9.00 4.44
CA SER A 269 22.64 -8.36 4.06
C SER A 269 22.44 -7.54 2.80
N ASN A 270 23.12 -6.40 2.72
CA ASN A 270 23.25 -5.57 1.54
C ASN A 270 24.68 -5.61 0.97
N ASN A 271 25.44 -6.67 1.27
CA ASN A 271 26.72 -6.93 0.62
C ASN A 271 26.44 -7.43 -0.83
N PRO A 272 26.96 -6.75 -1.87
CA PRO A 272 26.66 -7.06 -3.27
C PRO A 272 26.96 -8.51 -3.67
N ALA A 273 28.02 -9.12 -3.11
CA ALA A 273 28.42 -10.48 -3.46
C ALA A 273 27.37 -11.51 -3.01
N TRP A 274 26.82 -11.35 -1.80
CA TRP A 274 25.78 -12.23 -1.28
C TRP A 274 24.42 -11.95 -1.92
N CYS A 275 24.12 -10.68 -2.23
CA CYS A 275 22.94 -10.36 -3.04
C CYS A 275 23.02 -11.01 -4.44
N LEU A 276 24.21 -11.06 -5.06
CA LEU A 276 24.41 -11.74 -6.34
C LEU A 276 24.28 -13.26 -6.21
N TRP A 277 24.88 -13.86 -5.17
CA TRP A 277 24.73 -15.28 -4.87
C TRP A 277 23.26 -15.68 -4.80
N ASP A 278 22.46 -14.90 -4.07
CA ASP A 278 21.01 -15.13 -3.95
C ASP A 278 20.31 -15.03 -5.31
N MET A 279 20.58 -13.99 -6.11
CA MET A 279 20.00 -13.85 -7.44
C MET A 279 20.37 -15.01 -8.39
N LEU A 280 21.57 -15.57 -8.27
CA LEU A 280 22.00 -16.67 -9.13
C LEU A 280 21.41 -18.02 -8.70
N THR A 281 21.28 -18.26 -7.39
CA THR A 281 20.95 -19.58 -6.85
C THR A 281 19.48 -19.74 -6.47
N HIS A 282 18.73 -18.64 -6.31
CA HIS A 282 17.34 -18.74 -5.86
C HIS A 282 16.43 -19.29 -6.98
N PRO A 283 15.65 -20.37 -6.72
CA PRO A 283 14.88 -21.06 -7.76
C PRO A 283 13.63 -20.29 -8.22
N ARG A 284 13.13 -19.35 -7.42
CA ARG A 284 11.84 -18.68 -7.67
C ARG A 284 11.94 -17.45 -8.58
N TYR A 285 12.75 -16.47 -8.16
CA TYR A 285 12.93 -15.19 -8.86
C TYR A 285 14.30 -15.06 -9.53
N GLY A 286 15.25 -15.92 -9.15
CA GLY A 286 16.61 -15.90 -9.64
C GLY A 286 16.87 -16.93 -10.74
N MET A 287 18.15 -17.22 -10.96
CA MET A 287 18.61 -18.19 -11.95
C MET A 287 18.70 -19.62 -11.42
N GLY A 288 18.21 -19.89 -10.19
CA GLY A 288 18.39 -21.16 -9.48
C GLY A 288 17.82 -22.41 -10.17
N LYS A 289 16.91 -22.23 -11.14
CA LYS A 289 16.41 -23.34 -11.99
C LYS A 289 17.41 -23.78 -13.06
N ARG A 290 18.41 -22.95 -13.36
CA ARG A 290 19.40 -23.15 -14.43
C ARG A 290 20.83 -23.22 -13.89
N LEU A 291 21.12 -22.51 -12.81
CA LEU A 291 22.40 -22.52 -12.11
C LEU A 291 22.16 -23.01 -10.68
N GLY A 292 22.70 -24.18 -10.34
CA GLY A 292 22.74 -24.66 -8.98
C GLY A 292 23.83 -23.96 -8.17
N ALA A 293 23.78 -24.11 -6.84
CA ALA A 293 24.82 -23.61 -5.95
C ALA A 293 26.22 -24.20 -6.26
N ALA A 294 26.27 -25.39 -6.87
CA ALA A 294 27.52 -26.02 -7.31
C ALA A 294 28.12 -25.37 -8.56
N ASP A 295 27.30 -24.69 -9.37
CA ASP A 295 27.71 -24.06 -10.62
C ASP A 295 28.28 -22.64 -10.39
N VAL A 296 28.23 -22.13 -9.16
CA VAL A 296 28.66 -20.77 -8.79
C VAL A 296 29.83 -20.85 -7.80
N ASP A 297 30.92 -20.16 -8.11
CA ASP A 297 32.11 -20.11 -7.26
C ASP A 297 31.88 -19.23 -6.02
N LYS A 298 31.35 -19.85 -4.96
CA LYS A 298 31.11 -19.18 -3.68
C LYS A 298 32.40 -18.70 -2.98
N TRP A 299 33.56 -19.29 -3.31
CA TRP A 299 34.84 -18.93 -2.69
C TRP A 299 35.37 -17.63 -3.27
N ALA A 300 35.27 -17.45 -4.60
CA ALA A 300 35.55 -16.18 -5.24
C ALA A 300 34.62 -15.07 -4.70
N LEU A 301 33.31 -15.35 -4.59
CA LEU A 301 32.35 -14.41 -4.01
C LEU A 301 32.66 -14.08 -2.54
N TYR A 302 33.14 -15.04 -1.75
CA TYR A 302 33.54 -14.79 -0.37
C TYR A 302 34.72 -13.79 -0.28
N ALA A 303 35.75 -13.96 -1.11
CA ALA A 303 36.88 -13.03 -1.16
C ALA A 303 36.46 -11.63 -1.61
N ILE A 304 35.54 -11.53 -2.58
CA ILE A 304 34.95 -10.28 -3.05
C ILE A 304 34.11 -9.64 -1.95
N ALA A 305 33.29 -10.41 -1.23
CA ALA A 305 32.45 -9.94 -0.14
C ALA A 305 33.28 -9.29 0.97
N GLN A 306 34.40 -9.92 1.36
CA GLN A 306 35.33 -9.38 2.34
C GLN A 306 35.94 -8.04 1.88
N TYR A 307 36.22 -7.88 0.58
CA TYR A 307 36.69 -6.62 0.03
C TYR A 307 35.60 -5.53 0.05
N CYS A 308 34.36 -5.89 -0.28
CA CYS A 308 33.20 -4.98 -0.22
C CYS A 308 32.92 -4.48 1.21
N ASP A 309 33.16 -5.31 2.22
CA ASP A 309 32.93 -4.99 3.63
C ASP A 309 34.07 -4.18 4.29
N GLN A 310 35.19 -3.96 3.60
CA GLN A 310 36.28 -3.16 4.14
C GLN A 310 35.81 -1.74 4.48
N THR A 311 36.14 -1.29 5.67
CA THR A 311 35.89 0.07 6.13
C THR A 311 36.78 1.06 5.38
N VAL A 312 36.17 2.04 4.71
CA VAL A 312 36.84 3.14 4.00
C VAL A 312 36.35 4.49 4.53
N PRO A 313 37.14 5.56 4.44
CA PRO A 313 36.68 6.90 4.82
C PRO A 313 35.49 7.35 3.96
N ASP A 314 34.46 7.91 4.60
CA ASP A 314 33.24 8.41 3.93
C ASP A 314 33.39 9.82 3.33
N GLY A 315 34.57 10.44 3.50
CA GLY A 315 34.84 11.80 3.05
C GLY A 315 34.29 12.91 3.95
N PHE A 316 33.57 12.57 5.02
CA PHE A 316 32.98 13.50 6.00
C PHE A 316 33.57 13.33 7.42
N GLY A 317 34.62 12.51 7.56
CA GLY A 317 35.31 12.26 8.84
C GLY A 317 34.84 10.99 9.56
N GLY A 318 33.92 10.23 8.96
CA GLY A 318 33.50 8.91 9.40
C GLY A 318 34.05 7.81 8.48
N THR A 319 33.41 6.64 8.56
CA THR A 319 33.77 5.49 7.76
C THR A 319 32.54 4.75 7.28
N GLU A 320 32.61 4.17 6.09
CA GLU A 320 31.56 3.37 5.49
C GLU A 320 32.14 2.06 4.92
N PRO A 321 31.32 1.02 4.71
CA PRO A 321 31.72 -0.13 3.89
C PRO A 321 32.06 0.31 2.47
N ARG A 322 33.11 -0.27 1.90
CA ARG A 322 33.59 0.05 0.55
C ARG A 322 32.51 -0.05 -0.52
N MET A 323 31.66 -1.08 -0.46
CA MET A 323 30.60 -1.31 -1.44
C MET A 323 29.35 -1.87 -0.76
N THR A 324 28.19 -1.28 -1.06
CA THR A 324 26.88 -1.77 -0.62
C THR A 324 25.90 -1.83 -1.79
N PHE A 325 24.88 -2.66 -1.67
CA PHE A 325 23.89 -2.87 -2.73
C PHE A 325 22.47 -2.83 -2.17
N ASN A 326 21.75 -1.76 -2.47
CA ASN A 326 20.36 -1.56 -2.07
C ASN A 326 19.52 -1.28 -3.32
N ALA A 327 19.14 -2.32 -4.05
CA ALA A 327 18.39 -2.19 -5.31
C ALA A 327 16.99 -2.82 -5.20
N TYR A 328 16.04 -2.27 -5.97
CA TYR A 328 14.74 -2.88 -6.20
C TYR A 328 14.64 -3.28 -7.68
N LEU A 329 14.19 -4.51 -7.93
CA LEU A 329 14.01 -5.04 -9.28
C LEU A 329 12.51 -5.06 -9.59
N SER A 330 12.03 -4.07 -10.33
CA SER A 330 10.59 -3.92 -10.62
C SER A 330 10.15 -4.51 -11.96
N GLN A 331 11.08 -4.82 -12.86
CA GLN A 331 10.78 -5.28 -14.22
C GLN A 331 11.62 -6.49 -14.58
N GLN A 332 11.03 -7.37 -15.41
CA GLN A 332 11.77 -8.49 -15.98
C GLN A 332 12.81 -7.98 -16.98
N ARG A 333 14.06 -8.39 -16.77
CA ARG A 333 15.19 -8.04 -17.64
C ARG A 333 15.94 -9.30 -18.07
N LYS A 334 16.78 -9.17 -19.10
CA LYS A 334 17.65 -10.27 -19.50
C LYS A 334 18.60 -10.61 -18.35
N ALA A 335 18.77 -11.90 -18.09
CA ALA A 335 19.58 -12.38 -16.97
C ALA A 335 21.02 -11.86 -17.01
N TRP A 336 21.62 -11.78 -18.21
CA TRP A 336 22.96 -11.24 -18.39
C TRP A 336 23.08 -9.76 -18.01
N ASP A 337 22.07 -8.94 -18.33
CA ASP A 337 22.06 -7.51 -17.98
C ASP A 337 21.98 -7.34 -16.47
N VAL A 338 21.12 -8.13 -15.80
CA VAL A 338 21.03 -8.12 -14.32
C VAL A 338 22.34 -8.59 -13.68
N LEU A 339 22.91 -9.69 -14.16
CA LEU A 339 24.21 -10.19 -13.68
C LEU A 339 25.31 -9.14 -13.84
N SER A 340 25.37 -8.49 -15.01
CA SER A 340 26.34 -7.44 -15.31
C SER A 340 26.16 -6.23 -14.39
N ASP A 341 24.92 -5.81 -14.09
CA ASP A 341 24.67 -4.69 -13.19
C ASP A 341 25.16 -4.99 -11.77
N PHE A 342 24.87 -6.19 -11.24
CA PHE A 342 25.37 -6.63 -9.93
C PHE A 342 26.90 -6.69 -9.91
N CYS A 343 27.52 -7.23 -10.97
CA CYS A 343 28.96 -7.33 -11.10
C CYS A 343 29.63 -5.95 -11.15
N SER A 344 29.01 -4.99 -11.86
CA SER A 344 29.51 -3.62 -11.97
C SER A 344 29.57 -2.91 -10.62
N ALA A 345 28.60 -3.17 -9.73
CA ALA A 345 28.56 -2.58 -8.38
C ALA A 345 29.76 -2.99 -7.51
N MET A 346 30.35 -4.16 -7.77
CA MET A 346 31.52 -4.66 -7.06
C MET A 346 32.80 -4.67 -7.88
N ARG A 347 32.82 -3.99 -9.04
CA ARG A 347 33.93 -3.93 -9.99
C ARG A 347 34.44 -5.31 -10.40
N CYS A 348 33.53 -6.24 -10.65
CA CYS A 348 33.90 -7.56 -11.11
C CYS A 348 33.35 -7.87 -12.50
N MET A 349 33.89 -8.92 -13.10
CA MET A 349 33.40 -9.51 -14.34
C MET A 349 33.07 -10.99 -14.10
N PRO A 350 31.87 -11.46 -14.52
CA PRO A 350 31.54 -12.87 -14.48
C PRO A 350 32.29 -13.61 -15.59
N VAL A 351 32.92 -14.75 -15.25
CA VAL A 351 33.69 -15.58 -16.18
C VAL A 351 33.32 -17.04 -15.98
N TRP A 352 33.08 -17.76 -17.07
CA TRP A 352 32.95 -19.22 -17.01
C TRP A 352 34.34 -19.85 -17.12
N ASN A 353 34.80 -20.55 -16.08
CA ASN A 353 36.13 -21.17 -16.05
C ASN A 353 36.17 -22.59 -16.66
N GLY A 354 35.05 -23.06 -17.22
CA GLY A 354 34.89 -24.42 -17.74
C GLY A 354 34.21 -25.40 -16.78
N GLN A 355 34.13 -25.06 -15.49
CA GLN A 355 33.44 -25.86 -14.47
C GLN A 355 32.35 -25.07 -13.75
N THR A 356 32.65 -23.83 -13.36
CA THR A 356 31.77 -22.96 -12.59
C THR A 356 31.80 -21.53 -13.12
N LEU A 357 30.75 -20.77 -12.80
CA LEU A 357 30.70 -19.33 -12.95
C LEU A 357 31.51 -18.71 -11.81
N THR A 358 32.67 -18.15 -12.14
CA THR A 358 33.56 -17.45 -11.22
C THR A 358 33.59 -15.95 -11.52
N PHE A 359 34.22 -15.17 -10.65
CA PHE A 359 34.19 -13.71 -10.68
C PHE A 359 35.59 -13.16 -10.51
N VAL A 360 36.01 -12.33 -11.47
CA VAL A 360 37.29 -11.62 -11.41
C VAL A 360 37.01 -10.20 -10.98
N GLN A 361 37.55 -9.76 -9.85
CA GLN A 361 37.38 -8.41 -9.33
C GLN A 361 38.59 -7.55 -9.62
N ASP A 362 38.35 -6.34 -10.14
CA ASP A 362 39.34 -5.27 -10.22
C ASP A 362 39.57 -4.67 -8.83
N ARG A 363 40.68 -5.08 -8.21
CA ARG A 363 41.16 -4.59 -6.92
C ARG A 363 42.69 -4.62 -6.91
N PRO A 364 43.35 -3.80 -6.07
CA PRO A 364 44.79 -3.91 -5.85
C PRO A 364 45.17 -5.35 -5.50
N SER A 365 46.10 -5.90 -6.26
CA SER A 365 46.64 -7.25 -6.09
C SER A 365 48.15 -7.22 -6.25
N ASP A 366 48.81 -8.26 -5.74
CA ASP A 366 50.25 -8.41 -5.92
C ASP A 366 50.60 -8.50 -7.41
N VAL A 367 51.78 -7.99 -7.76
CA VAL A 367 52.29 -8.02 -9.14
C VAL A 367 52.39 -9.47 -9.60
N VAL A 368 51.56 -9.85 -10.57
CA VAL A 368 51.50 -11.22 -11.11
C VAL A 368 52.72 -11.51 -12.00
N TRP A 369 53.22 -10.49 -12.71
CA TRP A 369 54.42 -10.61 -13.53
C TRP A 369 55.12 -9.25 -13.72
N PRO A 370 56.37 -9.07 -13.27
CA PRO A 370 57.18 -7.93 -13.67
C PRO A 370 57.74 -8.17 -15.08
N TYR A 371 57.38 -7.34 -16.04
CA TYR A 371 58.06 -7.32 -17.34
C TYR A 371 59.31 -6.43 -17.21
N THR A 372 60.48 -7.04 -17.23
CA THR A 372 61.77 -6.34 -17.37
C THR A 372 62.16 -6.30 -18.85
N ASN A 373 62.57 -5.11 -19.33
CA ASN A 373 63.09 -4.90 -20.69
C ASN A 373 64.36 -5.69 -20.96
#